data_AF-A0A3P9M585-F1
#
_entry.id   AF-A0A3P9M585-F1
#
_cell.length_a   1.000
_cell.length_b   1.000
_cell.length_c   1.000
_cell.angle_alpha   90.00
_cell.angle_beta   90.00
_cell.angle_gamma   90.00
#
_symmetry.space_group_name_H-M   'P 1'
#
loop_
_entity.id
_entity.type
_entity.pdbx_description
1 polymer ?
#
loop_
_entity_poly.entity_id
_entity_poly.type
_entity_poly.pdbx_seq_one_letter_code
_entity_poly.pdbx_strand_id
1 'polypeptide(L)'
;MMELKEFNATEAPPKATDKYLALLDYRATKLKYVGLSSALLLMGRRPHNNLPTARALLKPMSYDSNKVKCLLNKTKHIQKHYHNRRKTTQLSFWQKKAKT
;
A
#
# COMPACT_ATOMS: atom_id res chain seq x y z
N MET A 1 4.32 13.51 25.26
CA MET A 1 3.39 13.71 24.14
C MET A 1 3.90 12.89 22.97
N MET A 2 3.10 11.94 22.44
CA MET A 2 3.48 11.20 21.23
C MET A 2 3.17 12.08 20.02
N GLU A 3 4.22 12.59 19.38
CA GLU A 3 4.12 13.23 18.07
C GLU A 3 3.43 12.29 17.09
N LEU A 4 2.46 12.83 16.35
CA LEU A 4 1.84 12.17 15.21
C LEU A 4 2.91 12.03 14.12
N LYS A 5 3.73 10.98 14.19
CA LYS A 5 4.48 10.52 13.03
C LYS A 5 3.47 10.20 11.94
N GLU A 6 3.38 11.08 10.94
CA GLU A 6 2.80 10.72 9.66
C GLU A 6 3.57 9.51 9.16
N PHE A 7 2.95 8.33 9.30
CA PHE A 7 3.56 7.05 8.98
C PHE A 7 3.67 6.95 7.45
N ASN A 8 4.72 7.57 6.92
CA ASN A 8 5.12 7.45 5.54
C ASN A 8 5.50 5.98 5.33
N ALA A 9 4.80 5.32 4.39
CA ALA A 9 4.86 3.87 4.13
C ALA A 9 6.21 3.37 3.54
N THR A 10 7.33 3.92 3.99
CA THR A 10 8.70 3.64 3.54
C THR A 10 9.45 2.66 4.43
N GLU A 11 8.93 2.36 5.63
CA GLU A 11 9.57 1.45 6.58
C GLU A 11 8.77 0.15 6.73
N ALA A 12 9.45 -0.99 6.63
CA ALA A 12 8.84 -2.29 6.91
C ALA A 12 8.50 -2.35 8.41
N PRO A 13 7.26 -2.66 8.82
CA PRO A 13 6.92 -2.70 10.22
C PRO A 13 7.74 -3.79 10.92
N PRO A 14 8.26 -3.53 12.14
CA PRO A 14 8.87 -4.59 12.95
C PRO A 14 7.86 -5.73 13.11
N LYS A 15 8.36 -6.98 13.26
CA LYS A 15 7.49 -8.14 13.45
C LYS A 15 6.53 -7.86 14.60
N ALA A 16 5.25 -7.70 14.29
CA ALA A 16 4.25 -7.36 15.27
C ALA A 16 4.04 -8.53 16.23
N THR A 17 4.06 -8.24 17.54
CA THR A 17 3.86 -9.22 18.61
C THR A 17 2.47 -9.84 18.54
N ASP A 18 1.47 -9.04 18.16
CA ASP A 18 0.10 -9.48 17.88
C ASP A 18 -0.23 -9.36 16.39
N LYS A 19 -0.49 -10.50 15.76
CA LYS A 19 -0.82 -10.60 14.33
C LYS A 19 -2.15 -9.94 13.99
N TYR A 20 -3.13 -10.02 14.89
CA TYR A 20 -4.47 -9.49 14.62
C TYR A 20 -4.45 -7.97 14.64
N LEU A 21 -3.78 -7.38 15.63
CA LEU A 21 -3.61 -5.94 15.70
C LEU A 21 -2.87 -5.39 14.46
N ALA A 22 -1.82 -6.09 14.02
CA ALA A 22 -1.09 -5.72 12.81
C ALA A 22 -1.97 -5.69 11.54
N LEU A 23 -2.91 -6.63 11.42
CA LEU A 23 -3.87 -6.63 10.31
C LEU A 23 -4.86 -5.46 10.41
N LEU A 24 -5.30 -5.12 11.62
CA LEU A 24 -6.19 -3.97 11.86
C LEU A 24 -5.51 -2.63 11.57
N ASP A 25 -4.21 -2.53 11.79
CA ASP A 25 -3.43 -1.35 11.41
C ASP A 25 -3.15 -1.34 9.91
N TYR A 26 -2.77 -2.48 9.32
CA TYR A 26 -2.51 -2.60 7.88
C TYR A 26 -3.71 -2.14 7.04
N ARG A 27 -4.94 -2.55 7.39
CA ARG A 27 -6.15 -2.10 6.67
C ARG A 27 -6.40 -0.59 6.74
N ALA A 28 -5.81 0.11 7.71
CA ALA A 28 -5.90 1.54 7.94
C ALA A 28 -4.67 2.32 7.42
N THR A 29 -3.64 1.62 6.92
CA THR A 29 -2.46 2.24 6.29
C THR A 29 -2.79 2.81 4.92
N LYS A 30 -2.32 4.04 4.67
CA LYS A 30 -2.50 4.70 3.37
C LYS A 30 -1.59 4.04 2.32
N LEU A 31 -2.16 3.78 1.15
CA LEU A 31 -1.40 3.33 -0.01
C LEU A 31 -0.52 4.48 -0.51
N LYS A 32 0.78 4.23 -0.66
CA LYS A 32 1.79 5.25 -1.02
C LYS A 32 1.41 6.12 -2.23
N TYR A 33 0.78 5.53 -3.24
CA TYR A 33 0.46 6.22 -4.48
C TYR A 33 -0.93 6.83 -4.51
N VAL A 34 -1.88 6.28 -3.75
CA VAL A 34 -3.30 6.71 -3.78
C VAL A 34 -3.63 7.65 -2.62
N GLY A 35 -2.88 7.59 -1.52
CA GLY A 35 -3.13 8.36 -0.30
C GLY A 35 -4.37 7.89 0.48
N LEU A 36 -5.08 6.87 -0.03
CA LEU A 36 -6.24 6.26 0.59
C LEU A 36 -5.88 4.88 1.14
N SER A 37 -6.58 4.48 2.20
CA SER A 37 -6.41 3.18 2.82
C SER A 37 -7.24 2.11 2.09
N SER A 38 -6.80 0.86 2.14
CA SER A 38 -7.53 -0.27 1.55
C SER A 38 -8.97 -0.36 2.07
N ALA A 39 -9.18 -0.22 3.38
CA ALA A 39 -10.53 -0.23 3.96
C ALA A 39 -11.37 1.00 3.57
N LEU A 40 -10.73 2.15 3.35
CA LEU A 40 -11.42 3.38 2.93
C LEU A 40 -11.91 3.25 1.48
N LEU A 41 -11.11 2.63 0.61
CA LEU A 41 -11.51 2.31 -0.77
C LEU A 41 -12.62 1.26 -0.83
N LEU A 42 -12.67 0.32 0.12
CA LEU A 42 -13.72 -0.71 0.12
C LEU A 42 -15.02 -0.21 0.74
N MET A 43 -14.92 0.51 1.87
CA MET A 43 -16.07 0.81 2.74
C MET A 43 -16.49 2.28 2.67
N GLY A 44 -15.74 3.14 1.99
CA GLY A 44 -16.00 4.58 1.93
C GLY A 44 -15.81 5.30 3.27
N ARG A 45 -15.28 4.66 4.31
CA ARG A 45 -14.99 5.26 5.62
C ARG A 45 -13.75 4.68 6.26
N ARG A 46 -13.16 5.38 7.22
CA ARG A 46 -12.02 4.83 7.98
C ARG A 46 -12.53 3.85 9.06
N PRO A 47 -12.00 2.62 9.13
CA PRO A 47 -12.33 1.71 10.22
C PRO A 47 -11.79 2.24 11.55
N HIS A 48 -12.52 1.98 12.64
CA HIS A 48 -12.04 2.27 13.98
C HIS A 48 -10.78 1.46 14.29
N ASN A 49 -9.78 2.11 14.86
CA ASN A 49 -8.60 1.49 15.46
C ASN A 49 -8.49 1.93 16.93
N ASN A 50 -7.51 1.40 17.64
CA ASN A 50 -7.27 1.73 19.06
C ASN A 50 -6.84 3.18 19.27
N LEU A 51 -6.52 3.91 18.19
CA LEU A 51 -6.15 5.31 18.27
C LEU A 51 -7.40 6.19 18.28
N PRO A 52 -7.44 7.21 19.15
CA PRO A 52 -8.53 8.18 19.14
C PRO A 52 -8.57 8.84 17.76
N THR A 53 -9.62 8.51 17.01
CA THR A 53 -9.83 9.00 15.65
C THR A 53 -10.86 10.11 15.70
N ALA A 54 -10.56 11.24 15.06
CA ALA A 54 -11.51 12.35 14.95
C ALA A 54 -12.84 11.86 14.37
N ARG A 55 -13.97 12.22 15.00
CA ARG A 55 -15.32 11.79 14.59
C ARG A 55 -15.63 12.08 13.11
N ALA A 56 -15.02 13.12 12.55
CA ALA A 56 -15.13 13.45 11.13
C ALA A 56 -14.57 12.36 10.20
N LEU A 57 -13.50 11.65 10.59
CA LEU A 57 -12.88 10.59 9.78
C LEU A 57 -13.67 9.27 9.83
N LEU A 58 -14.60 9.14 10.77
CA LEU A 58 -15.50 7.98 10.89
C LEU A 58 -16.74 8.11 9.99
N LYS A 59 -17.02 9.33 9.51
CA LYS A 59 -18.11 9.57 8.57
C LYS A 59 -17.77 8.99 7.19
N PRO A 60 -18.78 8.52 6.44
CA PRO A 60 -18.57 8.13 5.06
C PRO A 60 -18.03 9.34 4.27
N MET A 61 -16.97 9.09 3.51
CA MET A 61 -16.28 10.05 2.67
C MET A 61 -16.34 9.53 1.23
N SER A 62 -16.88 10.35 0.33
CA SER A 62 -16.82 10.08 -1.09
C SER A 62 -15.43 10.39 -1.63
N TYR A 63 -14.93 9.54 -2.52
CA TYR A 63 -13.69 9.78 -3.26
C TYR A 63 -13.95 9.57 -4.75
N ASP A 64 -13.19 10.25 -5.59
CA ASP A 64 -13.29 10.08 -7.04
C ASP A 64 -12.70 8.73 -7.47
N SER A 65 -13.60 7.80 -7.79
CA SER A 65 -13.24 6.46 -8.25
C SER A 65 -12.44 6.45 -9.55
N ASN A 66 -12.65 7.43 -10.44
CA ASN A 66 -11.95 7.50 -11.72
C ASN A 66 -10.49 7.93 -11.52
N LYS A 67 -10.26 8.93 -10.66
CA LYS A 67 -8.91 9.34 -10.26
C LYS A 67 -8.15 8.19 -9.60
N VAL A 68 -8.79 7.45 -8.69
CA VAL A 68 -8.16 6.29 -8.02
C VAL A 68 -7.79 5.20 -9.04
N LYS A 69 -8.72 4.83 -9.94
CA LYS A 69 -8.45 3.84 -10.99
C LYS A 69 -7.29 4.26 -11.90
N CYS A 70 -7.26 5.52 -12.33
CA CYS A 70 -6.17 6.06 -13.15
C CYS A 70 -4.81 5.92 -12.45
N LEU A 71 -4.75 6.27 -11.16
CA LEU A 71 -3.52 6.21 -10.37
C LEU A 71 -3.05 4.77 -10.15
N LEU A 72 -3.98 3.85 -9.83
CA LEU A 72 -3.68 2.43 -9.71
C LEU A 72 -3.16 1.84 -11.03
N ASN A 73 -3.78 2.18 -12.16
CA ASN A 73 -3.31 1.73 -13.47
C ASN A 73 -1.89 2.22 -13.77
N LYS A 74 -1.59 3.50 -13.52
CA LYS A 74 -0.23 4.05 -13.67
C LYS A 74 0.78 3.27 -12.83
N THR A 75 0.47 3.00 -11.56
CA THR A 75 1.37 2.23 -10.68
C THR A 75 1.58 0.79 -11.16
N LYS A 76 0.52 0.13 -11.65
CA LYS A 76 0.58 -1.21 -12.23
C LYS A 76 1.48 -1.24 -13.47
N HIS A 77 1.40 -0.24 -14.34
CA HIS A 77 2.27 -0.13 -15.52
C HIS A 77 3.75 0.00 -15.13
N ILE A 78 4.05 0.85 -14.14
CA ILE A 78 5.41 1.02 -13.61
C ILE A 78 5.95 -0.30 -13.04
N GLN A 79 5.16 -0.96 -12.20
CA GLN A 79 5.55 -2.25 -11.60
C GLN A 79 5.79 -3.33 -12.67
N LYS A 80 4.91 -3.41 -13.67
CA LYS A 80 5.06 -4.33 -14.81
C LYS A 80 6.36 -4.07 -15.57
N HIS A 81 6.68 -2.81 -15.84
CA HIS A 81 7.91 -2.44 -16.54
C HIS A 81 9.16 -2.95 -15.81
N TYR A 82 9.29 -2.68 -14.50
CA TYR A 82 10.45 -3.13 -13.72
C TYR A 82 10.50 -4.65 -13.54
N HIS A 83 9.35 -5.30 -13.37
CA HIS A 83 9.27 -6.76 -13.30
C HIS A 83 9.76 -7.43 -14.59
N ASN A 84 9.28 -6.95 -15.73
CA ASN A 84 9.67 -7.47 -17.04
C ASN A 84 11.16 -7.26 -17.32
N ARG A 85 11.69 -6.07 -16.99
CA ARG A 85 13.13 -5.77 -17.12
C ARG A 85 14.02 -6.72 -16.32
N ARG A 86 13.62 -7.09 -15.10
CA ARG A 86 14.38 -8.04 -14.28
C ARG A 86 14.37 -9.46 -14.86
N LYS A 87 13.23 -9.90 -15.41
CA LYS A 87 13.11 -11.23 -16.01
C LYS A 87 13.96 -11.41 -17.26
N THR A 88 14.04 -10.38 -18.13
CA THR A 88 14.89 -10.46 -19.33
C THR A 88 16.37 -10.56 -18.97
N THR A 89 16.83 -9.82 -17.95
CA THR A 89 18.20 -9.92 -17.46
C THR A 89 18.51 -11.31 -16.90
N GLN A 90 17.62 -11.90 -16.09
CA GLN A 90 17.78 -13.25 -15.55
C GLN A 90 17.84 -14.31 -16.66
N LEU A 91 16.92 -14.26 -17.64
CA LEU A 91 16.92 -15.19 -18.78
C LEU A 91 18.23 -15.13 -19.57
N SER A 92 18.74 -13.92 -19.86
CA SER A 92 20.04 -13.75 -20.53
C SER A 92 21.23 -14.25 -19.72
N PHE A 93 21.17 -14.16 -18.39
CA PHE A 93 22.21 -14.68 -17.49
C PHE A 93 22.25 -16.22 -17.51
N TRP A 94 21.09 -16.87 -17.36
CA TRP A 94 20.99 -18.33 -17.41
C TRP A 94 21.36 -18.90 -18.79
N GLN A 95 21.01 -18.21 -19.88
CA GLN A 95 21.44 -18.59 -21.23
C GLN A 95 22.96 -18.50 -21.43
N LYS A 96 23.63 -17.49 -20.86
CA LYS A 96 25.10 -17.40 -20.88
C LYS A 96 25.74 -18.52 -20.06
N LYS A 97 25.19 -18.79 -18.87
CA LYS A 97 25.67 -19.88 -18.00
C LYS A 97 25.54 -21.26 -18.65
N ALA A 98 24.47 -21.51 -19.41
CA ALA A 98 24.25 -22.78 -20.09
C ALA A 98 25.14 -23.00 -21.34
N LYS A 99 25.84 -21.96 -21.81
CA LYS A 99 26.76 -22.01 -22.95
C LYS A 99 28.24 -22.13 -22.54
N THR A 100 28.53 -22.11 -21.25
CA THR A 100 29.87 -22.29 -20.68
C THR A 100 29.95 -23.69 -20.11
#